data_AF-A0A453S2R7-F1
#
_entry.id   AF-A0A453S2R7-F1
#
_cell.length_a   1.000
_cell.length_b   1.000
_cell.length_c   1.000
_cell.angle_alpha   90.00
_cell.angle_beta   90.00
_cell.angle_gamma   90.00
#
_symmetry.space_group_name_H-M   'P 1'
#
loop_
_entity.id
_entity.type
_entity.pdbx_description
1 polymer ?
#
loop_
_entity_poly.entity_id
_entity_poly.type
_entity_poly.pdbx_seq_one_letter_code
_entity_poly.pdbx_strand_id
1 'polypeptide(L)'
;MKRLNGELEQVLKESIQRNREIADEGRTPSPEACGRGLLGMLLAEMEKKKENELGHGELGYDAQTIIDECKTFFFAGHETSALLLTWATMLLATHPEWQDKARAEVAQVCGDAPPAADHLPKLAVLQMVINETLRLYPPATLLPRMAFEDITLGGELRVPRGASVWIPLLAIHHDEAVWGADAHEFRPDRFAPGRARPGAGRFLPFAAGPRNCVGQAYAMVEAKIVLAMLLASFRFGISDEYRHAPVNVLTLRPRHGVPVRLLPLRSL
;
A
#
# COMPACT_ATOMS: atom_id res chain seq x y z
N MET A 1 -8.56 22.78 4.10
CA MET A 1 -9.31 21.54 3.80
C MET A 1 -10.49 21.76 2.85
N LYS A 2 -11.47 22.64 3.11
CA LYS A 2 -12.63 22.83 2.20
C LYS A 2 -12.27 23.17 0.75
N ARG A 3 -11.28 24.05 0.53
CA ARG A 3 -10.80 24.42 -0.81
C ARG A 3 -10.17 23.26 -1.56
N LEU A 4 -9.28 22.50 -0.90
CA LEU A 4 -8.60 21.34 -1.49
C LEU A 4 -9.58 20.20 -1.82
N ASN A 5 -10.60 19.98 -0.98
CA ASN A 5 -11.66 19.01 -1.28
C ASN A 5 -12.50 19.45 -2.49
N GLY A 6 -12.79 20.75 -2.63
CA GLY A 6 -13.50 21.28 -3.80
C GLY A 6 -12.69 21.14 -5.10
N GLU A 7 -11.38 21.41 -5.06
CA GLU A 7 -10.48 21.23 -6.21
C GLU A 7 -10.37 19.75 -6.62
N LEU A 8 -10.25 18.83 -5.66
CA LEU A 8 -10.22 17.39 -5.92
C LEU A 8 -11.54 16.88 -6.52
N GLU A 9 -12.68 17.33 -5.97
CA GLU A 9 -14.00 16.97 -6.51
C GLU A 9 -14.18 17.45 -7.94
N GLN A 10 -13.68 18.65 -8.27
CA GLN A 10 -13.77 19.19 -9.61
C GLN A 10 -12.98 18.34 -10.61
N VAL A 11 -11.73 17.97 -10.29
CA VAL A 11 -10.89 17.09 -11.14
C VAL A 11 -11.52 15.71 -11.33
N LEU A 12 -12.14 15.15 -10.28
CA LEU A 12 -12.82 13.85 -10.37
C LEU A 12 -14.08 13.95 -11.24
N LYS A 13 -14.86 15.02 -11.12
CA LYS A 13 -16.03 15.27 -11.98
C LYS A 13 -15.62 15.41 -13.45
N GLU A 14 -14.55 16.15 -13.73
CA GLU A 14 -14.00 16.29 -15.09
C GLU A 14 -13.52 14.93 -15.64
N SER A 15 -12.85 14.12 -14.81
CA SER A 15 -12.42 12.77 -15.20
C SER A 15 -13.60 11.83 -15.48
N ILE A 16 -14.67 11.91 -14.69
CA ILE A 16 -15.91 11.15 -14.91
C ILE A 16 -16.58 11.58 -16.22
N GLN A 17 -16.72 12.89 -16.43
CA GLN A 17 -17.34 13.44 -17.64
C GLN A 17 -16.59 13.01 -18.90
N ARG A 18 -15.25 13.09 -18.87
CA ARG A 18 -14.39 12.65 -19.97
C ARG A 18 -14.50 11.15 -20.25
N ASN A 19 -14.59 10.31 -19.22
CA ASN A 19 -14.77 8.86 -19.43
C ASN A 19 -16.15 8.52 -20.01
N ARG A 20 -17.19 9.28 -19.66
CA ARG A 20 -18.52 9.14 -20.28
C ARG A 20 -18.52 9.58 -21.75
N GLU A 21 -17.90 10.72 -22.05
CA GLU A 21 -17.74 11.19 -23.43
C GLU A 21 -17.01 10.15 -24.30
N ILE A 22 -15.94 9.54 -23.78
CA ILE A 22 -15.25 8.43 -24.47
C ILE A 22 -16.18 7.23 -24.69
N ALA A 23 -16.99 6.88 -23.69
CA ALA A 23 -17.95 5.77 -23.80
C ALA A 23 -19.09 6.07 -24.80
N ASP A 24 -19.57 7.31 -24.86
CA ASP A 24 -20.65 7.76 -25.77
C ASP A 24 -20.17 7.86 -27.23
N GLU A 25 -18.92 8.27 -27.45
CA GLU A 25 -18.29 8.32 -28.78
C GLU A 25 -18.07 6.91 -29.37
N GLY A 26 -17.83 5.90 -28.52
CA GLY A 26 -17.75 4.50 -28.90
C GLY A 26 -19.11 3.80 -28.79
N ARG A 27 -20.02 3.98 -29.76
CA ARG A 27 -21.37 3.37 -29.78
C ARG A 27 -21.37 1.83 -29.67
N THR A 28 -21.24 1.31 -28.47
CA THR A 28 -21.82 0.05 -27.97
C THR A 28 -21.56 0.01 -26.46
N PRO A 29 -22.57 -0.22 -25.61
CA PRO A 29 -22.38 -0.37 -24.18
C PRO A 29 -21.68 -1.71 -23.92
N SER A 30 -20.36 -1.74 -24.12
CA SER A 30 -19.52 -2.84 -23.68
C SER A 30 -18.78 -2.39 -22.41
N PRO A 31 -18.51 -3.30 -21.46
CA PRO A 31 -17.63 -3.03 -20.32
C PRO A 31 -16.21 -2.53 -20.71
N GLU A 32 -15.89 -2.54 -22.00
CA GLU A 32 -14.61 -2.16 -22.57
C GLU A 32 -14.60 -0.70 -23.06
N ALA A 33 -15.77 -0.07 -23.27
CA ALA A 33 -15.92 1.29 -23.81
C ALA A 33 -15.59 2.40 -22.79
N CYS A 34 -15.88 2.20 -21.50
CA CYS A 34 -15.54 3.17 -20.42
C CYS A 34 -14.09 3.03 -19.91
N GLY A 35 -13.26 2.23 -20.62
CA GLY A 35 -11.90 1.89 -20.24
C GLY A 35 -11.81 0.75 -19.23
N ARG A 36 -10.75 -0.07 -19.32
CA ARG A 36 -10.48 -1.20 -18.41
C ARG A 36 -10.05 -0.79 -16.98
N GLY A 37 -10.10 0.50 -16.66
CA GLY A 37 -9.71 1.05 -15.36
C GLY A 37 -10.82 0.94 -14.33
N LEU A 38 -10.47 1.07 -13.05
CA LEU A 38 -11.43 0.98 -11.93
C LEU A 38 -12.60 1.97 -12.07
N LEU A 39 -12.32 3.21 -12.48
CA LEU A 39 -13.36 4.22 -12.71
C LEU A 39 -14.34 3.79 -13.81
N GLY A 40 -13.84 3.25 -14.93
CA GLY A 40 -14.67 2.73 -16.01
C GLY A 40 -15.55 1.56 -15.55
N MET A 41 -14.99 0.65 -14.75
CA MET A 41 -15.76 -0.47 -14.17
C MET A 41 -16.85 0.01 -13.20
N LEU A 42 -16.57 1.01 -12.36
CA LEU A 42 -17.56 1.61 -11.45
C LEU A 42 -18.68 2.33 -12.21
N LEU A 43 -18.34 3.05 -13.28
CA LEU A 43 -19.32 3.74 -14.13
C LEU A 43 -20.22 2.75 -14.87
N ALA A 44 -19.64 1.69 -15.45
CA ALA A 44 -20.41 0.64 -16.13
C ALA A 44 -21.36 -0.10 -15.18
N GLU A 45 -20.94 -0.36 -13.94
CA GLU A 45 -21.80 -1.01 -12.94
C GLU A 45 -22.95 -0.08 -12.48
N MET A 46 -22.69 1.21 -12.35
CA MET A 46 -23.73 2.22 -12.08
C MET A 46 -24.78 2.25 -13.19
N GLU A 47 -24.36 2.19 -14.46
CA GLU A 47 -25.28 2.19 -15.62
C GLU A 47 -26.16 0.93 -15.65
N LYS A 48 -25.57 -0.26 -15.46
CA LYS A 48 -26.32 -1.52 -15.38
C LYS A 48 -27.39 -1.52 -14.29
N LYS A 49 -27.09 -0.95 -13.11
CA LYS A 49 -28.08 -0.86 -12.02
C LYS A 49 -29.23 0.11 -12.34
N LYS A 50 -28.93 1.23 -13.01
CA LYS A 50 -29.98 2.16 -13.47
C LYS A 50 -30.95 1.54 -14.47
N GLU A 51 -30.46 0.65 -15.33
CA GLU A 51 -31.29 -0.09 -16.28
C GLU A 51 -32.17 -1.17 -15.61
N ASN A 52 -31.70 -1.74 -14.49
CA ASN A 52 -32.39 -2.81 -13.77
C ASN A 52 -33.38 -2.31 -12.68
N GLU A 53 -33.24 -1.09 -12.17
CA GLU A 53 -34.04 -0.55 -11.05
C GLU A 53 -35.21 0.36 -11.50
N LEU A 54 -36.17 -0.23 -12.22
CA LEU A 54 -37.56 0.29 -12.28
C LEU A 54 -38.43 -0.20 -11.09
N GLY A 55 -37.83 -0.81 -10.06
CA GLY A 55 -38.54 -1.25 -8.86
C GLY A 55 -37.63 -1.67 -7.71
N HIS A 56 -37.82 -1.00 -6.56
CA HIS A 56 -37.27 -1.27 -5.22
C HIS A 56 -35.83 -0.80 -4.93
N GLY A 57 -35.75 0.21 -4.06
CA GLY A 57 -34.52 0.86 -3.65
C GLY A 57 -33.71 0.06 -2.63
N GLU A 58 -32.53 -0.39 -3.04
CA GLU A 58 -31.40 -0.69 -2.18
C GLU A 58 -30.11 -0.20 -2.85
N LEU A 59 -29.62 0.97 -2.40
CA LEU A 59 -28.30 1.55 -2.70
C LEU A 59 -27.95 1.67 -4.20
N GLY A 60 -28.60 2.61 -4.89
CA GLY A 60 -28.14 3.10 -6.18
C GLY A 60 -26.82 3.88 -6.03
N TYR A 61 -25.80 3.56 -6.83
CA TYR A 61 -24.55 4.33 -6.90
C TYR A 61 -24.84 5.67 -7.58
N ASP A 62 -24.95 6.76 -6.82
CA ASP A 62 -25.00 8.09 -7.41
C ASP A 62 -23.58 8.57 -7.79
N ALA A 63 -23.49 9.66 -8.55
CA ALA A 63 -22.20 10.21 -8.97
C ALA A 63 -21.33 10.62 -7.77
N GLN A 64 -21.95 11.00 -6.64
CA GLN A 64 -21.25 11.37 -5.43
C GLN A 64 -20.57 10.16 -4.78
N THR A 65 -21.26 9.01 -4.74
CA THR A 65 -20.72 7.75 -4.25
C THR A 65 -19.49 7.33 -5.06
N ILE A 66 -19.55 7.44 -6.40
CA ILE A 66 -18.39 7.13 -7.25
C ILE A 66 -17.21 8.06 -6.94
N ILE A 67 -17.46 9.36 -6.75
CA ILE A 67 -16.43 10.33 -6.39
C ILE A 67 -15.80 9.96 -5.05
N ASP A 68 -16.60 9.61 -4.05
CA ASP A 68 -16.12 9.30 -2.70
C ASP A 68 -15.36 7.96 -2.66
N GLU A 69 -15.78 6.95 -3.41
CA GLU A 69 -15.02 5.72 -3.62
C GLU A 69 -13.69 6.00 -4.34
N CYS A 70 -13.70 6.82 -5.38
CA CYS A 70 -12.47 7.22 -6.07
C CYS A 70 -11.48 7.90 -5.10
N LYS A 71 -11.95 8.84 -4.28
CA LYS A 71 -11.12 9.48 -3.24
C LYS A 71 -10.53 8.45 -2.27
N THR A 72 -11.34 7.46 -1.87
CA THR A 72 -10.91 6.37 -1.00
C THR A 72 -9.77 5.56 -1.62
N PHE A 73 -9.91 5.15 -2.88
CA PHE A 73 -8.86 4.42 -3.60
C PHE A 73 -7.59 5.24 -3.81
N PHE A 74 -7.72 6.52 -4.19
CA PHE A 74 -6.56 7.41 -4.35
C PHE A 74 -5.80 7.56 -3.04
N PHE A 75 -6.50 7.84 -1.94
CA PHE A 75 -5.85 7.99 -0.64
C PHE A 75 -5.19 6.67 -0.20
N ALA A 76 -5.94 5.56 -0.26
CA ALA A 76 -5.45 4.26 0.18
C ALA A 76 -4.24 3.79 -0.63
N GLY A 77 -4.27 3.93 -1.96
CA GLY A 77 -3.21 3.49 -2.86
C GLY A 77 -1.99 4.42 -2.87
N HIS A 78 -2.17 5.74 -2.78
CA HIS A 78 -1.07 6.68 -2.88
C HIS A 78 -0.30 6.86 -1.57
N GLU A 79 -0.99 7.28 -0.50
CA GLU A 79 -0.33 7.69 0.75
C GLU A 79 0.42 6.52 1.39
N THR A 80 -0.18 5.32 1.39
CA THR A 80 0.43 4.15 2.06
C THR A 80 1.61 3.58 1.28
N SER A 81 1.50 3.43 -0.05
CA SER A 81 2.61 2.98 -0.90
C SER A 81 3.76 3.98 -0.91
N ALA A 82 3.48 5.29 -0.99
CA ALA A 82 4.52 6.32 -0.94
C ALA A 82 5.31 6.28 0.37
N LEU A 83 4.63 6.06 1.51
CA LEU A 83 5.30 5.91 2.81
C LEU A 83 6.14 4.64 2.88
N LEU A 84 5.63 3.50 2.38
CA LEU A 84 6.41 2.27 2.26
C LEU A 84 7.70 2.51 1.47
N LEU A 85 7.59 3.10 0.28
CA LEU A 85 8.73 3.42 -0.58
C LEU A 85 9.72 4.38 0.09
N THR A 86 9.21 5.37 0.80
CA THR A 86 10.02 6.34 1.55
C THR A 86 10.84 5.66 2.63
N TRP A 87 10.20 4.82 3.46
CA TRP A 87 10.89 4.08 4.52
C TRP A 87 11.86 3.02 3.97
N ALA A 88 11.49 2.33 2.89
CA ALA A 88 12.36 1.36 2.23
C ALA A 88 13.61 2.03 1.66
N THR A 89 13.45 3.19 1.01
CA THR A 89 14.57 3.97 0.48
C THR A 89 15.49 4.45 1.60
N MET A 90 14.93 4.92 2.72
CA MET A 90 15.69 5.31 3.92
C MET A 90 16.51 4.14 4.47
N LEU A 91 15.89 2.97 4.63
CA LEU A 91 16.54 1.76 5.15
C LEU A 91 17.65 1.29 4.21
N LEU A 92 17.41 1.26 2.92
CA LEU A 92 18.44 0.91 1.93
C LEU A 92 19.57 1.95 1.88
N ALA A 93 19.29 3.24 2.09
CA ALA A 93 20.30 4.28 2.14
C ALA A 93 21.20 4.20 3.40
N THR A 94 20.70 3.60 4.48
CA THR A 94 21.43 3.40 5.74
C THR A 94 22.03 1.99 5.89
N HIS A 95 21.64 1.05 5.04
CA HIS A 95 22.10 -0.35 5.02
C HIS A 95 22.63 -0.72 3.62
N PRO A 96 23.83 -0.21 3.25
CA PRO A 96 24.38 -0.38 1.90
C PRO A 96 24.56 -1.86 1.50
N GLU A 97 24.79 -2.76 2.45
CA GLU A 97 24.89 -4.19 2.21
C GLU A 97 23.59 -4.81 1.67
N TRP A 98 22.43 -4.32 2.12
CA TRP A 98 21.13 -4.73 1.59
C TRP A 98 20.80 -4.03 0.29
N GLN A 99 21.21 -2.76 0.14
CA GLN A 99 21.12 -2.03 -1.12
C GLN A 99 21.86 -2.74 -2.25
N ASP A 100 23.10 -3.17 -1.99
CA ASP A 100 23.93 -3.82 -2.98
C ASP A 100 23.42 -5.23 -3.32
N LYS A 101 22.94 -6.00 -2.32
CA LYS A 101 22.27 -7.30 -2.55
C LYS A 101 21.01 -7.14 -3.40
N ALA A 102 20.14 -6.19 -3.06
CA ALA A 102 18.91 -5.95 -3.81
C ALA A 102 19.21 -5.46 -5.24
N ARG A 103 20.20 -4.58 -5.41
CA ARG A 103 20.66 -4.13 -6.74
C ARG A 103 21.20 -5.30 -7.56
N ALA A 104 22.02 -6.16 -6.98
CA ALA A 104 22.56 -7.33 -7.67
C ALA A 104 21.45 -8.28 -8.14
N GLU A 105 20.44 -8.54 -7.29
CA GLU A 105 19.26 -9.30 -7.67
C GLU A 105 18.51 -8.64 -8.85
N VAL A 106 18.27 -7.32 -8.77
CA VAL A 106 17.57 -6.60 -9.84
C VAL A 106 18.34 -6.69 -11.16
N ALA A 107 19.67 -6.50 -11.14
CA ALA A 107 20.50 -6.64 -12.33
C ALA A 107 20.46 -8.07 -12.90
N GLN A 108 20.49 -9.09 -12.04
CA GLN A 108 20.42 -10.50 -12.47
C GLN A 108 19.06 -10.86 -13.07
N VAL A 109 17.96 -10.38 -12.47
CA VAL A 109 16.59 -10.78 -12.84
C VAL A 109 16.04 -9.95 -13.99
N CYS A 110 16.28 -8.63 -13.97
CA CYS A 110 15.70 -7.69 -14.95
C CYS A 110 16.68 -7.30 -16.06
N GLY A 111 18.00 -7.49 -15.87
CA GLY A 111 19.01 -6.98 -16.78
C GLY A 111 18.99 -5.45 -16.87
N ASP A 112 19.11 -4.92 -18.09
CA ASP A 112 19.03 -3.49 -18.39
C ASP A 112 17.61 -2.97 -18.66
N ALA A 113 16.61 -3.86 -18.69
CA ALA A 113 15.23 -3.49 -18.98
C ALA A 113 14.45 -3.16 -17.70
N PRO A 114 13.38 -2.34 -17.78
CA PRO A 114 12.45 -2.15 -16.68
C PRO A 114 11.84 -3.49 -16.20
N PRO A 115 11.50 -3.62 -14.91
CA PRO A 115 10.87 -4.84 -14.39
C PRO A 115 9.57 -5.18 -15.13
N ALA A 116 9.48 -6.41 -15.64
CA ALA A 116 8.27 -6.97 -16.22
C ALA A 116 7.53 -7.86 -15.21
N ALA A 117 6.27 -8.22 -15.49
CA ALA A 117 5.44 -9.03 -14.60
C ALA A 117 6.12 -10.35 -14.18
N ASP A 118 6.76 -11.06 -15.11
CA ASP A 118 7.44 -12.34 -14.87
C ASP A 118 8.73 -12.21 -14.04
N HIS A 119 9.24 -11.00 -13.86
CA HIS A 119 10.40 -10.72 -13.01
C HIS A 119 10.01 -10.61 -11.54
N LEU A 120 8.83 -10.04 -11.24
CA LEU A 120 8.43 -9.69 -9.87
C LEU A 120 8.42 -10.85 -8.87
N PRO A 121 7.99 -12.08 -9.24
CA PRO A 121 8.07 -13.23 -8.35
C PRO A 121 9.50 -13.65 -8.02
N LYS A 122 10.48 -13.31 -8.86
CA LYS A 122 11.90 -13.69 -8.73
C LYS A 122 12.71 -12.71 -7.87
N LEU A 123 12.16 -11.52 -7.59
CA LEU A 123 12.79 -10.49 -6.74
C LEU A 123 12.59 -10.81 -5.25
N ALA A 124 13.24 -11.88 -4.77
CA ALA A 124 13.11 -12.42 -3.42
C ALA A 124 13.83 -11.55 -2.36
N VAL A 125 15.01 -11.01 -2.67
CA VAL A 125 15.73 -10.05 -1.83
C VAL A 125 14.92 -8.78 -1.68
N LEU A 126 14.38 -8.24 -2.77
CA LEU A 126 13.54 -7.06 -2.69
C LEU A 126 12.26 -7.32 -1.88
N GLN A 127 11.68 -8.53 -2.01
CA GLN A 127 10.54 -8.95 -1.18
C GLN A 127 10.89 -8.99 0.32
N MET A 128 12.08 -9.48 0.67
CA MET A 128 12.57 -9.48 2.06
C MET A 128 12.71 -8.05 2.60
N VAL A 129 13.31 -7.15 1.83
CA VAL A 129 13.48 -5.72 2.17
C VAL A 129 12.13 -5.05 2.39
N ILE A 130 11.16 -5.27 1.50
CA ILE A 130 9.82 -4.68 1.61
C ILE A 130 9.11 -5.20 2.87
N ASN A 131 9.17 -6.50 3.15
CA ASN A 131 8.52 -7.08 4.33
C ASN A 131 9.13 -6.56 5.64
N GLU A 132 10.45 -6.44 5.71
CA GLU A 132 11.12 -5.89 6.90
C GLU A 132 10.88 -4.40 7.06
N THR A 133 10.78 -3.66 5.94
CA THR A 133 10.34 -2.26 5.96
C THR A 133 8.92 -2.14 6.53
N LEU A 134 7.99 -2.98 6.07
CA LEU A 134 6.62 -3.00 6.56
C LEU A 134 6.53 -3.43 8.03
N ARG A 135 7.48 -4.21 8.54
CA ARG A 135 7.56 -4.59 9.95
C ARG A 135 7.99 -3.40 10.81
N LEU A 136 9.08 -2.73 10.44
CA LEU A 136 9.64 -1.62 11.21
C LEU A 136 8.84 -0.32 11.05
N TYR A 137 8.35 -0.03 9.85
CA TYR A 137 7.65 1.20 9.51
C TYR A 137 6.34 0.94 8.76
N PRO A 138 5.37 0.22 9.35
CA PRO A 138 4.07 0.00 8.73
C PRO A 138 3.32 1.33 8.59
N PRO A 139 2.78 1.67 7.39
CA PRO A 139 1.96 2.87 7.24
C PRO A 139 0.76 2.88 8.20
N ALA A 140 0.11 1.73 8.42
CA ALA A 140 -0.96 1.57 9.42
C ALA A 140 -0.40 0.97 10.72
N THR A 141 -0.42 1.74 11.80
CA THR A 141 0.17 1.35 13.10
C THR A 141 -0.81 0.67 14.05
N LEU A 142 -2.11 0.86 13.83
CA LEU A 142 -3.22 0.36 14.63
C LEU A 142 -4.32 -0.17 13.70
N LEU A 143 -4.94 -1.28 14.06
CA LEU A 143 -6.11 -1.82 13.34
C LEU A 143 -7.34 -1.76 14.26
N PRO A 144 -8.20 -0.74 14.13
CA PRO A 144 -9.43 -0.66 14.92
C PRO A 144 -10.45 -1.68 14.41
N ARG A 145 -11.19 -2.27 15.35
CA ARG A 145 -12.35 -3.14 15.15
C ARG A 145 -13.46 -2.70 16.10
N MET A 146 -14.70 -2.99 15.73
CA MET A 146 -15.87 -2.80 16.59
C MET A 146 -16.58 -4.15 16.73
N ALA A 147 -16.91 -4.53 17.96
CA ALA A 147 -17.71 -5.71 18.21
C ALA A 147 -19.17 -5.41 17.86
N PHE A 148 -19.75 -6.15 16.92
CA PHE A 148 -21.17 -5.98 16.55
C PHE A 148 -22.12 -6.83 17.39
N GLU A 149 -21.57 -7.78 18.15
CA GLU A 149 -22.23 -8.61 19.14
C GLU A 149 -21.28 -8.83 20.32
N ASP A 150 -21.80 -9.40 21.41
CA ASP A 150 -20.97 -9.83 22.53
C ASP A 150 -20.06 -10.98 22.07
N ILE A 151 -18.75 -10.82 22.20
CA ILE A 151 -17.77 -11.86 21.83
C ILE A 151 -16.86 -12.20 23.01
N THR A 152 -16.36 -13.44 23.05
CA THR A 152 -15.34 -13.87 24.03
C THR A 152 -14.05 -14.19 23.30
N LEU A 153 -12.99 -13.45 23.62
CA LEU A 153 -11.65 -13.64 23.05
C LEU A 153 -10.80 -14.50 23.98
N GLY A 154 -10.09 -15.49 23.41
CA GLY A 154 -9.18 -16.36 24.19
C GLY A 154 -9.87 -17.21 25.26
N GLY A 155 -11.20 -17.37 25.20
CA GLY A 155 -11.99 -18.13 26.17
C GLY A 155 -12.35 -17.38 27.46
N GLU A 156 -11.75 -16.22 27.72
CA GLU A 156 -11.88 -15.53 29.02
C GLU A 156 -12.24 -14.04 28.87
N LEU A 157 -11.74 -13.37 27.84
CA LEU A 157 -11.93 -11.93 27.67
C LEU A 157 -13.25 -11.62 26.99
N ARG A 158 -14.27 -11.25 27.78
CA ARG A 158 -15.56 -10.79 27.26
C ARG A 158 -15.44 -9.36 26.71
N VAL A 159 -15.82 -9.19 25.45
CA VAL A 159 -15.90 -7.91 24.75
C VAL A 159 -17.38 -7.65 24.42
N PRO A 160 -18.00 -6.62 25.02
CA PRO A 160 -19.41 -6.36 24.79
C PRO A 160 -19.65 -5.74 23.40
N ARG A 161 -20.86 -5.93 22.88
CA ARG A 161 -21.34 -5.24 21.68
C ARG A 161 -21.09 -3.74 21.78
N GLY A 162 -20.61 -3.15 20.69
CA GLY A 162 -20.27 -1.72 20.58
C GLY A 162 -18.88 -1.36 21.09
N ALA A 163 -18.18 -2.28 21.78
CA ALA A 163 -16.81 -2.03 22.20
C ALA A 163 -15.85 -1.95 21.00
N SER A 164 -14.92 -1.00 21.07
CA SER A 164 -13.84 -0.88 20.08
C SER A 164 -12.60 -1.63 20.57
N VAL A 165 -12.06 -2.49 19.69
CA VAL A 165 -10.83 -3.25 19.93
C VAL A 165 -9.76 -2.73 19.00
N TRP A 166 -8.61 -2.34 19.55
CA TRP A 166 -7.50 -1.76 18.80
C TRP A 166 -6.34 -2.74 18.81
N ILE A 167 -6.01 -3.30 17.65
CA ILE A 167 -4.88 -4.23 17.52
C ILE A 167 -3.60 -3.38 17.33
N PRO A 168 -2.63 -3.44 18.27
CA PRO A 168 -1.44 -2.59 18.24
C PRO A 168 -0.38 -3.16 17.30
N LEU A 169 -0.64 -3.04 15.99
CA LEU A 169 0.20 -3.62 14.93
C LEU A 169 1.67 -3.23 15.06
N LEU A 170 1.96 -1.93 15.25
CA LEU A 170 3.35 -1.46 15.39
C LEU A 170 4.05 -2.10 16.60
N ALA A 171 3.35 -2.22 17.73
CA ALA A 171 3.90 -2.84 18.94
C ALA A 171 4.16 -4.34 18.72
N ILE A 172 3.20 -5.07 18.12
CA ILE A 172 3.37 -6.49 17.78
C ILE A 172 4.57 -6.71 16.86
N HIS A 173 4.81 -5.78 15.92
CA HIS A 173 5.93 -5.88 14.98
C HIS A 173 7.29 -5.57 15.61
N HIS A 174 7.31 -4.93 16.80
CA HIS A 174 8.52 -4.60 17.55
C HIS A 174 8.66 -5.39 18.86
N ASP A 175 7.71 -6.29 19.16
CA ASP A 175 7.75 -7.09 20.38
C ASP A 175 8.94 -8.06 20.36
N GLU A 176 9.90 -7.86 21.26
CA GLU A 176 11.08 -8.71 21.38
C GLU A 176 10.73 -10.16 21.74
N ALA A 177 9.60 -10.42 22.40
CA ALA A 177 9.14 -11.79 22.66
C ALA A 177 8.69 -12.51 21.37
N VAL A 178 8.35 -11.75 20.33
CA VAL A 178 7.94 -12.25 19.02
C VAL A 178 9.10 -12.27 18.03
N TRP A 179 9.91 -11.21 18.02
CA TRP A 179 10.91 -10.94 16.99
C TRP A 179 12.37 -11.12 17.46
N GLY A 180 12.58 -11.38 18.75
CA GLY A 180 13.90 -11.51 19.37
C GLY A 180 14.48 -10.18 19.85
N ALA A 181 15.63 -10.23 20.52
CA ALA A 181 16.30 -9.03 21.07
C ALA A 181 16.72 -8.01 19.99
N ASP A 182 16.79 -8.44 18.74
CA ASP A 182 17.10 -7.63 17.57
C ASP A 182 15.82 -7.13 16.86
N ALA A 183 14.66 -7.14 17.53
CA ALA A 183 13.38 -6.68 16.98
C ALA A 183 13.43 -5.26 16.40
N HIS A 184 14.30 -4.39 16.91
CA HIS A 184 14.44 -3.02 16.44
C HIS A 184 15.45 -2.86 15.29
N GLU A 185 16.14 -3.92 14.89
CA GLU A 185 17.13 -3.91 13.81
C GLU A 185 16.49 -4.21 12.45
N PHE A 186 17.04 -3.61 11.39
CA PHE A 186 16.66 -3.92 10.02
C PHE A 186 17.33 -5.22 9.56
N ARG A 187 16.57 -6.31 9.63
CA ARG A 187 17.03 -7.66 9.27
C ARG A 187 16.13 -8.34 8.25
N PRO A 188 16.23 -7.96 6.95
CA PRO A 188 15.46 -8.60 5.88
C PRO A 188 15.59 -10.13 5.80
N ASP A 189 16.71 -10.70 6.25
CA ASP A 189 16.95 -12.15 6.25
C ASP A 189 15.95 -12.94 7.12
N ARG A 190 15.22 -12.29 8.03
CA ARG A 190 14.08 -12.90 8.75
C ARG A 190 13.01 -13.44 7.81
N PHE A 191 12.84 -12.81 6.66
CA PHE A 191 11.86 -13.18 5.64
C PHE A 191 12.43 -14.07 4.54
N ALA A 192 13.65 -14.60 4.71
CA ALA A 192 14.27 -15.47 3.73
C ALA A 192 13.50 -16.78 3.53
N PRO A 193 13.48 -17.33 2.30
CA PRO A 193 12.94 -18.67 2.05
C PRO A 193 13.58 -19.70 3.00
N GLY A 194 12.76 -20.61 3.55
CA GLY A 194 13.22 -21.64 4.47
C GLY A 194 13.29 -21.21 5.95
N ARG A 195 13.13 -19.92 6.27
CA ARG A 195 12.93 -19.51 7.67
C ARG A 195 11.50 -19.77 8.14
N ALA A 196 11.36 -20.08 9.44
CA ALA A 196 10.06 -20.14 10.08
C ALA A 196 9.36 -18.79 9.93
N ARG A 197 8.18 -18.78 9.31
CA ARG A 197 7.38 -17.56 9.21
C ARG A 197 6.92 -17.15 10.61
N PRO A 198 6.75 -15.84 10.86
CA PRO A 198 6.07 -15.38 12.06
C PRO A 198 4.74 -16.12 12.18
N GLY A 199 4.46 -16.70 13.35
CA GLY A 199 3.18 -17.38 13.60
C GLY A 199 1.98 -16.46 13.33
N ALA A 200 0.79 -17.06 13.18
CA ALA A 200 -0.42 -16.33 12.88
C ALA A 200 -0.60 -15.12 13.83
N GLY A 201 -0.91 -13.95 13.26
CA GLY A 201 -1.10 -12.72 14.02
C GLY A 201 0.17 -11.94 14.40
N ARG A 202 1.37 -12.46 14.12
CA ARG A 202 2.64 -11.81 14.48
C ARG A 202 3.21 -10.87 13.41
N PHE A 203 2.84 -11.08 12.15
CA PHE A 203 3.16 -10.19 11.04
C PHE A 203 1.90 -9.93 10.22
N LEU A 204 1.42 -8.69 10.26
CA LEU A 204 0.08 -8.28 9.78
C LEU A 204 0.10 -6.95 9.01
N PRO A 205 1.10 -6.67 8.14
CA PRO A 205 1.22 -5.35 7.50
C PRO A 205 0.02 -4.97 6.61
N PHE A 206 -0.74 -5.98 6.17
CA PHE A 206 -1.96 -5.83 5.38
C PHE A 206 -3.21 -6.36 6.11
N ALA A 207 -3.15 -6.47 7.45
CA ALA A 207 -4.13 -7.16 8.28
C ALA A 207 -4.37 -8.63 7.85
N ALA A 208 -5.43 -9.26 8.36
CA ALA A 208 -5.81 -10.63 8.05
C ALA A 208 -7.34 -10.79 8.10
N GLY A 209 -7.83 -11.89 7.51
CA GLY A 209 -9.26 -12.23 7.47
C GLY A 209 -10.05 -11.43 6.42
N PRO A 210 -11.39 -11.41 6.52
CA PRO A 210 -12.28 -10.84 5.50
C PRO A 210 -12.20 -9.31 5.34
N ARG A 211 -11.50 -8.63 6.27
CA ARG A 211 -11.22 -7.19 6.22
C ARG A 211 -9.72 -6.92 6.13
N ASN A 212 -8.99 -7.79 5.43
CA ASN A 212 -7.60 -7.53 5.04
C ASN A 212 -7.52 -6.47 3.92
N CYS A 213 -6.31 -6.00 3.63
CA CYS A 213 -6.10 -5.01 2.59
C CYS A 213 -6.38 -5.59 1.20
N VAL A 214 -7.42 -5.09 0.54
CA VAL A 214 -7.75 -5.45 -0.86
C VAL A 214 -6.63 -5.06 -1.83
N GLY A 215 -5.88 -4.00 -1.51
CA GLY A 215 -4.77 -3.49 -2.33
C GLY A 215 -3.43 -4.20 -2.13
N GLN A 216 -3.34 -5.23 -1.27
CA GLN A 216 -2.07 -5.87 -0.91
C GLN A 216 -1.26 -6.30 -2.13
N ALA A 217 -1.88 -7.01 -3.08
CA ALA A 217 -1.17 -7.50 -4.27
C ALA A 217 -0.64 -6.34 -5.13
N TYR A 218 -1.44 -5.29 -5.30
CA TYR A 218 -1.08 -4.11 -6.07
C TYR A 218 0.08 -3.34 -5.41
N ALA A 219 -0.01 -3.08 -4.10
CA ALA A 219 1.05 -2.39 -3.35
C ALA A 219 2.38 -3.14 -3.40
N MET A 220 2.35 -4.48 -3.34
CA MET A 220 3.56 -5.29 -3.46
C MET A 220 4.19 -5.23 -4.87
N VAL A 221 3.37 -5.22 -5.92
CA VAL A 221 3.82 -5.05 -7.31
C VAL A 221 4.43 -3.67 -7.51
N GLU A 222 3.70 -2.63 -7.11
CA GLU A 222 4.13 -1.23 -7.19
C GLU A 222 5.46 -1.01 -6.46
N ALA A 223 5.55 -1.45 -5.21
CA ALA A 223 6.77 -1.29 -4.41
C ALA A 223 7.98 -1.98 -5.05
N LYS A 224 7.80 -3.19 -5.59
CA LYS A 224 8.88 -3.91 -6.28
C LYS A 224 9.33 -3.20 -7.55
N ILE A 225 8.40 -2.73 -8.38
CA ILE A 225 8.73 -2.06 -9.64
C ILE A 225 9.51 -0.77 -9.34
N VAL A 226 8.97 0.09 -8.47
CA VAL A 226 9.57 1.39 -8.18
C VAL A 226 10.96 1.23 -7.55
N LEU A 227 11.10 0.36 -6.53
CA LEU A 227 12.40 0.15 -5.89
C LEU A 227 13.41 -0.47 -6.85
N ALA A 228 13.01 -1.44 -7.69
CA ALA A 228 13.91 -2.03 -8.67
C ALA A 228 14.42 -0.99 -9.68
N MET A 229 13.53 -0.14 -10.20
CA MET A 229 13.92 0.94 -11.11
C MET A 229 14.89 1.95 -10.46
N LEU A 230 14.62 2.33 -9.21
CA LEU A 230 15.49 3.24 -8.46
C LEU A 230 16.86 2.61 -8.18
N LEU A 231 16.91 1.34 -7.75
CA LEU A 231 18.15 0.61 -7.46
C LEU A 231 19.01 0.39 -8.70
N ALA A 232 18.38 0.18 -9.87
CA ALA A 232 19.07 0.04 -11.16
C ALA A 232 19.69 1.35 -11.64
N SER A 233 19.15 2.49 -11.21
CA SER A 233 19.55 3.81 -11.71
C SER A 233 20.48 4.57 -10.74
N PHE A 234 20.30 4.37 -9.44
CA PHE A 234 20.94 5.18 -8.41
C PHE A 234 21.52 4.36 -7.26
N ARG A 235 22.53 4.94 -6.61
CA ARG A 235 22.93 4.62 -5.25
C ARG A 235 22.31 5.63 -4.29
N PHE A 236 21.68 5.12 -3.24
CA PHE A 236 21.05 5.94 -2.22
C PHE A 236 22.07 6.18 -1.09
N GLY A 237 22.23 7.43 -0.70
CA GLY A 237 22.90 7.82 0.54
C GLY A 237 21.94 8.64 1.38
N ILE A 238 21.94 8.45 2.70
CA ILE A 238 21.14 9.31 3.57
C ILE A 238 21.74 10.73 3.57
N SER A 239 20.90 11.77 3.52
CA SER A 239 21.37 13.17 3.61
C SER A 239 21.82 13.49 5.04
N ASP A 240 22.80 14.37 5.18
CA ASP A 240 23.29 14.85 6.48
C ASP A 240 22.22 15.71 7.19
N GLU A 241 21.22 16.19 6.44
CA GLU A 241 20.05 16.91 6.97
C GLU A 241 18.96 15.97 7.51
N TYR A 242 19.11 14.66 7.34
CA TYR A 242 18.11 13.69 7.78
C TYR A 242 17.92 13.72 9.30
N ARG A 243 16.67 13.80 9.73
CA ARG A 243 16.27 13.74 11.14
C ARG A 243 15.25 12.62 11.33
N HIS A 244 15.69 11.53 11.97
CA HIS A 244 14.82 10.40 12.26
C HIS A 244 13.77 10.78 13.31
N ALA A 245 12.55 11.04 12.87
CA ALA A 245 11.42 11.36 13.73
C ALA A 245 10.11 10.80 13.15
N PRO A 246 9.86 9.48 13.28
CA PRO A 246 8.57 8.89 12.91
C PRO A 246 7.45 9.47 13.78
N VAL A 247 6.35 9.88 13.16
CA VAL A 247 5.16 10.36 13.85
C VAL A 247 3.92 9.63 13.33
N ASN A 248 3.03 9.30 14.25
CA ASN A 248 1.76 8.65 13.94
C ASN A 248 0.63 9.68 14.02
N VAL A 249 0.05 10.04 12.88
CA VAL A 249 -1.11 10.95 12.81
C VAL A 249 -2.34 10.14 12.39
N LEU A 250 -2.36 9.72 11.14
CA LEU A 250 -3.26 8.71 10.58
C LEU A 250 -2.46 7.53 10.05
N THR A 251 -1.32 7.84 9.45
CA THR A 251 -0.29 6.88 9.03
C THR A 251 1.06 7.23 9.65
N LEU A 252 1.94 6.25 9.76
CA LEU A 252 3.31 6.43 10.22
C LEU A 252 4.15 7.14 9.15
N ARG A 253 4.54 8.38 9.43
CA ARG A 253 5.24 9.26 8.49
C ARG A 253 6.48 9.89 9.11
N PRO A 254 7.50 10.22 8.31
CA PRO A 254 8.65 10.97 8.79
C PRO A 254 8.26 12.44 9.01
N ARG A 255 8.35 12.94 10.25
CA ARG A 255 7.96 14.33 10.59
C ARG A 255 8.67 15.37 9.74
N HIS A 256 9.92 15.11 9.39
CA HIS A 256 10.79 16.03 8.64
C HIS A 256 11.09 15.55 7.21
N GLY A 257 10.35 14.56 6.71
CA GLY A 257 10.68 13.88 5.46
C GLY A 257 11.92 12.99 5.57
N VAL A 258 12.31 12.39 4.44
CA VAL A 258 13.56 11.63 4.30
C VAL A 258 14.37 12.23 3.15
N PRO A 259 15.14 13.30 3.36
CA PRO A 259 16.09 13.76 2.36
C PRO A 259 17.13 12.67 2.09
N VAL A 260 17.23 12.26 0.83
CA VAL A 260 18.22 11.27 0.35
C VAL A 260 19.06 11.87 -0.76
N ARG A 261 20.33 11.50 -0.79
CA ARG A 261 21.26 11.74 -1.90
C ARG A 261 21.11 10.60 -2.89
N LEU A 262 20.74 10.93 -4.13
CA LEU A 262 20.72 9.98 -5.24
C LEU A 262 21.98 10.18 -6.08
N LEU A 263 22.85 9.19 -6.10
CA LEU A 263 24.08 9.18 -6.90
C LEU A 263 23.83 8.33 -8.14
N PRO A 264 23.82 8.89 -9.36
CA PRO A 264 23.65 8.11 -10.59
C PRO A 264 24.72 7.02 -10.72
N LEU A 265 24.31 5.82 -11.12
CA LEU A 265 25.25 4.70 -11.35
C LEU A 265 25.94 4.78 -12.72
N ARG A 266 25.32 5.48 -13.68
CA ARG A 266 25.89 5.79 -14.98
C ARG A 266 26.09 7.30 -15.02
N SER A 267 27.27 7.76 -15.44
CA SER A 267 27.48 9.16 -15.80
C SER A 267 26.59 9.49 -16.99
N LEU A 268 25.77 10.56 -16.83
CA LEU A 268 24.94 11.12 -17.90
C LEU A 268 25.80 11.58 -19.08
#